data_AF-A0A368RPF0-F1
#
_entry.id   AF-A0A368RPF0-F1
#
_cell.length_a   1.000
_cell.length_b   1.000
_cell.length_c   1.000
_cell.angle_alpha   90.00
_cell.angle_beta   90.00
_cell.angle_gamma   90.00
#
_symmetry.space_group_name_H-M   'P 1'
#
loop_
_entity.id
_entity.type
_entity.pdbx_description
1 polymer ?
#
loop_
_entity_poly.entity_id
_entity_poly.type
_entity_poly.pdbx_seq_one_letter_code
_entity_poly.pdbx_strand_id
1 'polypeptide(L)'
;MGSTADDNGSTLSPAAAARQRKKASSGAGQQVIIECEGVAFTVTEGNEVAEVARGGGARVLGSESFLDAATGTRRHFVDVQGKAEAMLFLVSVDEDQRRIVDVRRFS
;
A
#
# COMPACT_ATOMS: atom_id res chain seq x y z
N MET A 1 -21.39 11.67 -63.21
CA MET A 1 -20.68 12.70 -62.41
C MET A 1 -20.47 12.09 -61.04
N GLY A 2 -19.30 11.83 -60.49
CA GLY A 2 -17.89 11.99 -60.87
C GLY A 2 -17.06 11.35 -59.73
N SER A 3 -15.96 10.69 -60.08
CA SER A 3 -15.04 9.91 -59.22
C SER A 3 -14.31 10.73 -58.14
N THR A 4 -13.79 10.05 -57.10
CA THR A 4 -12.35 9.92 -56.65
C THR A 4 -12.32 9.45 -55.18
N ALA A 5 -11.70 8.31 -54.79
CA ALA A 5 -10.25 8.05 -54.58
C ALA A 5 -9.67 8.93 -53.43
N ASP A 6 -8.84 8.55 -52.46
CA ASP A 6 -8.07 7.36 -52.08
C ASP A 6 -7.64 7.49 -50.60
N ASP A 7 -7.38 6.35 -49.97
CA ASP A 7 -6.31 5.96 -49.01
C ASP A 7 -5.68 6.87 -47.91
N ASN A 8 -5.35 6.13 -46.84
CA ASN A 8 -4.16 6.21 -45.97
C ASN A 8 -4.22 6.99 -44.64
N GLY A 9 -3.98 6.25 -43.56
CA GLY A 9 -3.76 6.81 -42.22
C GLY A 9 -3.82 5.79 -41.09
N SER A 10 -3.08 4.68 -41.17
CA SER A 10 -2.75 3.90 -39.96
C SER A 10 -1.98 4.79 -38.99
N THR A 11 -2.40 4.89 -37.72
CA THR A 11 -1.50 4.82 -36.55
C THR A 11 -2.25 4.92 -35.22
N LEU A 12 -2.09 3.85 -34.44
CA LEU A 12 -1.93 3.82 -32.98
C LEU A 12 -3.14 4.17 -32.11
N SER A 13 -3.70 3.08 -31.56
CA SER A 13 -4.49 3.03 -30.32
C SER A 13 -3.96 3.97 -29.23
N PRO A 14 -4.83 4.73 -28.54
CA PRO A 14 -4.57 5.05 -27.15
C PRO A 14 -5.07 3.86 -26.34
N ALA A 15 -4.13 2.95 -26.04
CA ALA A 15 -4.28 1.99 -24.98
C ALA A 15 -4.72 2.69 -23.68
N ALA A 16 -5.75 2.12 -23.05
CA ALA A 16 -5.91 2.10 -21.61
C ALA A 16 -5.44 3.37 -20.87
N ALA A 17 -6.20 4.46 -20.98
CA ALA A 17 -6.26 5.42 -19.88
C ALA A 17 -7.04 4.77 -18.73
N ALA A 18 -6.43 3.74 -18.12
CA ALA A 18 -6.78 3.27 -16.79
C ALA A 18 -6.64 4.50 -15.89
N ARG A 19 -7.76 5.20 -15.70
CA ARG A 19 -7.92 6.31 -14.79
C ARG A 19 -7.38 5.84 -13.46
N GLN A 20 -6.12 6.18 -13.18
CA GLN A 20 -5.53 6.11 -11.86
C GLN A 20 -6.42 6.98 -10.99
N ARG A 21 -7.40 6.35 -10.34
CA ARG A 21 -8.00 6.88 -9.14
C ARG A 21 -6.89 6.88 -8.11
N LYS A 22 -6.08 7.95 -8.10
CA LYS A 22 -5.39 8.39 -6.89
C LYS A 22 -6.51 8.58 -5.85
N LYS A 23 -6.70 7.58 -5.00
CA LYS A 23 -7.33 7.80 -3.70
C LYS A 23 -6.35 8.68 -2.94
N ALA A 24 -6.54 9.99 -3.06
CA ALA A 24 -6.09 10.92 -2.05
C ALA A 24 -7.09 10.80 -0.90
N SER A 25 -6.71 10.11 0.18
CA SER A 25 -7.32 10.38 1.48
C SER A 25 -6.76 11.71 1.94
N SER A 26 -7.66 12.69 1.97
CA SER A 26 -7.46 14.05 2.45
C SER A 26 -7.46 14.06 3.99
N GLY A 27 -6.52 14.80 4.60
CA GLY A 27 -6.64 15.29 5.97
C GLY A 27 -5.43 15.04 6.88
N ALA A 28 -4.76 16.14 7.25
CA ALA A 28 -3.87 16.36 8.42
C ALA A 28 -2.82 15.29 8.80
N GLY A 29 -1.55 15.66 8.65
CA GLY A 29 -0.40 14.85 9.05
C GLY A 29 0.12 14.04 7.86
N GLN A 30 1.38 14.24 7.50
CA GLN A 30 2.02 13.48 6.43
C GLN A 30 2.12 12.01 6.90
N GLN A 31 1.08 11.21 6.64
CA GLN A 31 1.08 9.77 6.90
C GLN A 31 2.21 9.16 6.07
N VAL A 32 3.31 8.80 6.75
CA VAL A 32 4.46 8.16 6.11
C VAL A 32 4.03 6.75 5.73
N ILE A 33 4.00 6.49 4.42
CA ILE A 33 3.74 5.16 3.87
C ILE A 33 5.08 4.43 3.80
N ILE A 34 5.22 3.32 4.52
CA ILE A 34 6.40 2.47 4.43
C ILE A 34 6.07 1.23 3.59
N GLU A 35 6.79 1.03 2.49
CA GLU A 35 6.61 -0.14 1.62
C GLU A 35 7.64 -1.22 1.99
N CYS A 36 7.16 -2.43 2.27
CA CYS A 36 7.96 -3.63 2.45
C CYS A 36 7.38 -4.75 1.57
N GLU A 37 8.17 -5.24 0.61
CA GLU A 37 7.80 -6.35 -0.28
C GLU A 37 6.44 -6.22 -0.99
N GLY A 38 6.10 -4.98 -1.39
CA GLY A 38 4.85 -4.68 -2.08
C GLY A 38 3.63 -4.51 -1.15
N VAL A 39 3.85 -4.58 0.17
CA VAL A 39 2.87 -4.21 1.19
C VAL A 39 3.20 -2.81 1.70
N ALA A 40 2.23 -1.91 1.68
CA ALA A 40 2.38 -0.56 2.19
C ALA A 40 1.72 -0.43 3.57
N PHE A 41 2.47 0.05 4.55
CA PHE A 41 2.02 0.25 5.93
C PHE A 41 1.87 1.74 6.22
N THR A 42 0.84 2.10 6.97
CA THR A 42 0.53 3.45 7.42
C THR A 42 0.04 3.42 8.87
N VAL A 43 0.21 4.49 9.63
CA VAL A 43 -0.36 4.59 10.98
C VAL A 43 -1.68 5.36 10.91
N THR A 44 -2.75 4.79 11.49
CA THR A 44 -4.05 5.45 11.63
C THR A 44 -4.05 6.43 12.80
N GLU A 45 -5.12 7.22 12.91
CA GLU A 45 -5.30 8.15 14.03
C GLU A 45 -5.29 7.46 15.42
N GLY A 46 -5.62 6.17 15.49
CA GLY A 46 -5.64 5.37 16.71
C GLY A 46 -4.30 4.74 17.11
N ASN A 47 -3.19 5.09 16.45
CA ASN A 47 -1.92 4.35 16.54
C ASN A 47 -2.04 2.87 16.13
N GLU A 48 -3.04 2.56 15.31
CA GLU A 48 -3.16 1.26 14.68
C GLU A 48 -2.43 1.30 13.34
N VAL A 49 -1.98 0.16 12.86
CA VAL A 49 -1.38 0.07 11.53
C VAL A 49 -2.49 -0.17 10.51
N ALA A 50 -2.66 0.75 9.57
CA ALA A 50 -3.47 0.57 8.37
C ALA A 50 -2.60 0.06 7.22
N GLU A 51 -3.11 -0.97 6.54
CA GLU A 51 -2.36 -1.75 5.56
C GLU A 51 -2.98 -1.60 4.17
N VAL A 52 -2.12 -1.36 3.17
CA VAL A 52 -2.52 -1.24 1.78
C VAL A 52 -1.63 -2.15 0.95
N ALA A 53 -2.18 -3.26 0.48
CA ALA A 53 -1.53 -4.10 -0.53
C ALA A 53 -1.44 -3.34 -1.87
N ARG A 54 -0.23 -2.96 -2.29
CA ARG A 54 -0.04 -2.28 -3.57
C ARG A 54 0.14 -3.33 -4.66
N GLY A 55 -0.89 -3.54 -5.50
CA GLY A 55 -0.77 -4.39 -6.70
C GLY A 55 -1.51 -5.73 -6.67
N GLY A 56 -2.64 -5.81 -5.96
CA GLY A 56 -3.71 -6.77 -6.26
C GLY A 56 -3.44 -8.24 -5.96
N GLY A 57 -2.55 -8.56 -5.01
CA GLY A 57 -2.34 -9.96 -4.63
C GLY A 57 -1.87 -10.22 -3.21
N ALA A 58 -1.67 -9.19 -2.39
CA ALA A 58 -1.50 -9.34 -0.96
C ALA A 58 -2.85 -9.06 -0.28
N ARG A 59 -3.24 -9.91 0.68
CA ARG A 59 -4.40 -9.67 1.54
C ARG A 59 -4.00 -9.87 2.99
N VAL A 60 -4.53 -9.04 3.86
CA VAL A 60 -4.33 -9.15 5.32
C VAL A 60 -5.20 -10.29 5.83
N LEU A 61 -4.60 -11.17 6.65
CA LEU A 61 -5.31 -12.26 7.33
C LEU A 61 -5.67 -11.89 8.77
N GLY A 62 -4.82 -11.11 9.43
CA GLY A 62 -5.05 -10.63 10.79
C GLY A 62 -3.91 -9.74 11.27
N SER A 63 -4.19 -8.99 12.33
CA SER A 63 -3.21 -8.14 12.99
C SER A 63 -3.33 -8.27 14.50
N GLU A 64 -2.21 -8.42 15.19
CA GLU A 64 -2.14 -8.38 16.66
C GLU A 64 -1.19 -7.26 17.09
N SER A 65 -1.44 -6.64 18.24
CA SER A 65 -0.58 -5.55 18.72
C SER A 65 -0.30 -5.61 20.21
N PHE A 66 0.89 -5.16 20.60
CA PHE A 66 1.34 -5.14 21.98
C PHE A 66 2.31 -3.98 22.21
N LEU A 67 2.27 -3.42 23.42
CA LEU A 67 3.12 -2.30 23.81
C LEU A 67 4.47 -2.81 24.31
N ASP A 68 5.55 -2.33 23.71
CA ASP A 68 6.89 -2.45 24.26
C ASP A 68 7.20 -1.24 25.16
N ALA A 69 6.91 -1.39 26.45
CA ALA A 69 7.11 -0.35 27.45
C ALA A 69 8.58 0.10 27.60
N ALA A 70 9.55 -0.73 27.19
CA ALA A 70 10.96 -0.39 27.27
C ALA A 70 11.36 0.67 26.22
N THR A 71 10.70 0.66 25.06
CA THR A 71 11.01 1.54 23.93
C THR A 71 9.92 2.59 23.68
N GLY A 72 8.75 2.47 24.31
CA GLY A 72 7.60 3.33 24.02
C GLY A 72 6.97 3.03 22.65
N THR A 73 7.25 1.87 22.07
CA THR A 73 6.74 1.50 20.75
C THR A 73 5.64 0.46 20.86
N ARG A 74 4.55 0.64 20.12
CA ARG A 74 3.57 -0.42 19.90
C ARG A 74 4.00 -1.26 18.70
N ARG A 75 4.13 -2.56 18.92
CA ARG A 75 4.52 -3.55 17.92
C ARG A 75 3.28 -4.23 17.38
N HIS A 76 3.16 -4.28 16.06
CA HIS A 76 2.06 -4.90 15.35
C HIS A 76 2.58 -6.08 14.54
N PHE A 77 2.06 -7.27 14.82
CA PHE A 77 2.24 -8.44 13.96
C PHE A 77 1.15 -8.46 12.91
N VAL A 78 1.54 -8.57 11.65
CA VAL A 78 0.64 -8.50 10.51
C VAL A 78 0.85 -9.73 9.64
N ASP A 79 -0.18 -10.56 9.55
CA ASP A 79 -0.20 -11.72 8.65
C ASP A 79 -0.75 -11.29 7.29
N VAL A 80 0.06 -11.45 6.24
CA VAL A 80 -0.24 -11.08 4.87
C VAL A 80 -0.12 -12.31 3.97
N GLN A 81 -1.24 -12.74 3.38
CA GLN A 81 -1.19 -13.70 2.30
C GLN A 81 -0.82 -13.00 1.00
N GLY A 82 0.41 -13.19 0.53
CA GLY A 82 0.84 -12.83 -0.82
C GLY A 82 0.37 -13.81 -1.89
N LYS A 83 0.75 -13.54 -3.14
CA LYS A 83 0.37 -14.38 -4.29
C LYS A 83 0.96 -15.78 -4.24
N ALA A 84 2.20 -15.91 -3.74
CA ALA A 84 2.95 -17.16 -3.73
C ALA A 84 3.13 -17.73 -2.32
N GLU A 85 3.16 -16.87 -1.29
CA GLU A 85 3.49 -17.25 0.08
C GLU A 85 2.73 -16.38 1.09
N ALA A 86 2.56 -16.91 2.31
CA ALA A 86 2.14 -16.14 3.46
C ALA A 86 3.36 -15.45 4.08
N MET A 87 3.20 -14.19 4.44
CA MET A 87 4.23 -13.31 4.94
C MET A 87 3.81 -12.77 6.30
N LEU A 88 4.74 -12.75 7.25
CA LEU A 88 4.51 -12.14 8.55
C LEU A 88 5.38 -10.90 8.68
N PHE A 89 4.77 -9.76 8.97
CA PHE A 89 5.46 -8.50 9.20
C PHE A 89 5.35 -8.08 10.66
N LEU A 90 6.42 -7.49 11.18
CA LEU A 90 6.45 -6.76 12.43
C LEU A 90 6.62 -5.28 12.13
N VAL A 91 5.64 -4.50 12.51
CA VAL A 91 5.61 -3.05 12.34
C VAL A 91 5.70 -2.42 13.72
N SER A 92 6.75 -1.64 13.96
CA SER A 92 6.93 -0.91 15.21
C SER A 92 6.48 0.54 15.01
N VAL A 93 5.54 0.99 15.83
CA VAL A 93 4.99 2.35 15.82
C VAL A 93 5.39 3.04 17.10
N ASP A 94 6.00 4.21 16.98
CA ASP A 94 6.24 5.12 18.11
C ASP A 94 4.92 5.79 18.49
N GLU A 95 4.42 5.56 19.72
CA GLU A 95 3.09 6.03 20.11
C GLU A 95 3.02 7.56 20.29
N ASP A 96 4.13 8.18 20.70
CA ASP A 96 4.21 9.62 20.94
C ASP A 96 4.20 10.41 19.64
N GLN A 97 4.96 9.93 18.64
CA GLN A 97 5.12 10.58 17.34
C GLN A 97 4.18 10.02 16.28
N ARG A 98 3.43 8.97 16.60
CA ARG A 98 2.45 8.28 15.73
C ARG A 98 3.03 7.91 14.37
N ARG A 99 4.26 7.39 14.38
CA ARG A 99 5.01 7.07 13.16
C ARG A 99 5.55 5.66 13.21
N ILE A 100 5.62 5.04 12.04
CA ILE A 100 6.32 3.76 11.90
C ILE A 100 7.82 4.03 12.03
N VAL A 101 8.48 3.32 12.93
CA VAL A 101 9.92 3.42 13.18
C VAL A 101 10.70 2.21 12.67
N ASP A 102 10.05 1.05 12.55
CA ASP A 102 10.66 -0.16 11.97
C ASP A 102 9.60 -1.02 11.27
N VAL A 103 9.98 -1.64 10.15
CA VAL A 103 9.19 -2.68 9.48
C VAL A 103 10.12 -3.83 9.16
N ARG A 104 9.77 -5.02 9.64
CA ARG A 104 10.58 -6.23 9.44
C ARG A 104 9.71 -7.40 8.98
N ARG A 105 10.15 -8.10 7.94
CA ARG A 105 9.59 -9.39 7.53
C ARG A 105 10.20 -10.51 8.39
N PHE A 106 9.37 -11.41 8.91
CA PHE A 106 9.80 -12.58 9.68
C PHE A 106 9.88 -13.87 8.85
N SER A 107 9.05 -14.01 7.82
CA SER A 107 8.98 -15.19 6.95
C SER A 107 8.34 -14.87 5.63
#